data_AF-A0A6A1VC28-F1
#
_entry.id   AF-A0A6A1VC28-F1
#
_cell.length_a   1.000
_cell.length_b   1.000
_cell.length_c   1.000
_cell.angle_alpha   90.00
_cell.angle_beta   90.00
_cell.angle_gamma   90.00
#
_symmetry.space_group_name_H-M   'P 1'
#
loop_
_entity.id
_entity.type
_entity.pdbx_description
1 polymer ?
#
loop_
_entity_poly.entity_id
_entity_poly.type
_entity_poly.pdbx_seq_one_letter_code
_entity_poly.pdbx_strand_id
1 'polypeptide(L)'
;MKVIDKETETRENQGIEGIDEEEESEVPVCPSLPKLKGPGIRLDLIAVKLPCRNEGNWSRDVARLHLQIAAAGLAASSKGLYPAHLLFVTKCFPIPNLFRCKELVAREGNAWLYKPNLNPLREKVQLPVGSRELALPLRGNEMVYSRNMHREAYATILHSAHVYVCGAIAAAQSIQMSGSTRDLIILVDETISGYHRSGLEAASWMIKTIQRIRNIQEIWFHHFRIESFEEETEENEEEDM
;
A
#
# COMPACT_ATOMS: atom_id res chain seq x y z
N MET A 1 10.63 -9.71 27.63
CA MET A 1 11.20 -8.78 26.64
C MET A 1 11.95 -9.58 25.59
N LYS A 2 11.69 -9.37 24.30
CA LYS A 2 12.44 -10.01 23.20
C LYS A 2 13.10 -8.93 22.36
N VAL A 3 14.43 -9.03 22.19
CA VAL A 3 15.23 -8.14 21.36
C VAL A 3 15.41 -8.82 20.01
N ILE A 4 15.14 -8.10 18.92
CA ILE A 4 15.39 -8.54 17.55
C ILE A 4 16.50 -7.67 16.98
N ASP A 5 17.66 -8.30 16.72
CA ASP A 5 18.80 -7.70 16.04
C ASP A 5 19.08 -8.44 14.73
N LYS A 6 19.72 -7.76 13.77
CA LYS A 6 20.19 -8.42 12.55
C LYS A 6 21.44 -9.24 12.86
N GLU A 7 21.38 -10.56 12.64
CA GLU A 7 22.55 -11.27 12.12
C GLU A 7 22.64 -10.99 10.62
N THR A 8 23.82 -10.55 10.20
CA THR A 8 24.12 -10.13 8.83
C THR A 8 24.03 -11.30 7.87
N GLU A 9 22.99 -11.30 7.02
CA GLU A 9 23.03 -11.99 5.73
C GLU A 9 23.08 -10.94 4.63
N THR A 10 24.24 -10.82 3.99
CA THR A 10 24.47 -9.99 2.81
C THR A 10 23.75 -10.61 1.61
N ARG A 11 22.83 -9.88 0.98
CA ARG A 11 22.43 -10.16 -0.40
C ARG A 11 22.40 -8.88 -1.21
N GLU A 12 23.00 -8.98 -2.40
CA GLU A 12 23.26 -7.94 -3.36
C GLU A 12 21.99 -7.47 -4.07
N ASN A 13 22.07 -6.24 -4.60
CA ASN A 13 21.06 -5.59 -5.40
C ASN A 13 20.58 -6.48 -6.56
N GLN A 14 19.30 -6.83 -6.57
CA GLN A 14 18.58 -7.09 -7.81
C GLN A 14 17.51 -6.02 -7.96
N GLY A 15 17.62 -5.28 -9.08
CA GLY A 15 16.70 -4.22 -9.45
C GLY A 15 15.29 -4.76 -9.62
N ILE A 16 14.31 -3.89 -9.39
CA ILE A 16 12.91 -4.18 -9.65
C ILE A 16 12.77 -4.28 -11.17
N GLU A 17 12.73 -5.52 -11.69
CA GLU A 17 12.33 -5.77 -13.08
C GLU A 17 10.83 -5.51 -13.23
N GLY A 18 10.46 -5.00 -14.40
CA GLY A 18 9.07 -4.74 -14.75
C GLY A 18 8.23 -6.01 -14.67
N ILE A 19 6.91 -5.84 -14.57
CA ILE A 19 5.98 -6.95 -14.75
C ILE A 19 6.13 -7.36 -16.21
N ASP A 20 6.68 -8.56 -16.44
CA ASP A 20 6.77 -9.17 -17.76
C ASP A 20 5.35 -9.57 -18.18
N GLU A 21 4.65 -8.67 -18.86
CA GLU A 21 3.28 -8.87 -19.35
C GLU A 21 3.21 -9.92 -20.49
N GLU A 22 4.35 -10.30 -21.07
CA GLU A 22 4.44 -11.22 -22.21
C GLU A 22 4.84 -12.65 -21.78
N GLU A 23 5.10 -12.89 -20.48
CA GLU A 23 5.56 -14.18 -19.92
C GLU A 23 6.76 -14.80 -20.67
N GLU A 24 7.63 -13.97 -21.27
CA GLU A 24 8.80 -14.46 -22.01
C GLU A 24 9.93 -14.95 -21.08
N SER A 25 9.94 -14.50 -19.83
CA SER A 25 10.95 -14.84 -18.82
C SER A 25 10.50 -15.93 -17.85
N GLU A 26 11.47 -16.74 -17.38
CA GLU A 26 11.24 -17.72 -16.33
C GLU A 26 10.72 -17.02 -15.06
N VAL A 27 9.54 -17.44 -14.60
CA VAL A 27 8.88 -16.91 -13.41
C VAL A 27 9.86 -16.91 -12.22
N PRO A 28 10.31 -15.74 -11.72
CA PRO A 28 11.38 -15.68 -10.72
C PRO A 28 10.94 -16.36 -9.43
N VAL A 29 11.74 -17.28 -8.88
CA VAL A 29 11.38 -17.94 -7.61
C VAL A 29 11.51 -16.94 -6.48
N CYS A 30 10.38 -16.53 -5.88
CA CYS A 30 10.44 -15.67 -4.71
C CYS A 30 10.99 -16.45 -3.50
N PRO A 31 12.10 -15.99 -2.89
CA PRO A 31 12.57 -16.59 -1.67
C PRO A 31 11.55 -16.34 -0.55
N SER A 32 11.30 -17.36 0.26
CA SER A 32 10.42 -17.20 1.41
C SER A 32 11.08 -16.31 2.46
N LEU A 33 10.33 -15.31 2.96
CA LEU A 33 10.81 -14.48 4.05
C LEU A 33 10.83 -15.30 5.35
N PRO A 34 11.94 -15.32 6.11
CA PRO A 34 12.02 -16.08 7.34
C PRO A 34 11.01 -15.56 8.37
N LYS A 35 10.04 -16.39 8.77
CA LYS A 35 9.04 -16.02 9.77
C LYS A 35 9.55 -16.37 11.17
N LEU A 36 9.63 -15.38 12.04
CA LEU A 36 9.94 -15.62 13.45
C LEU A 36 8.80 -16.40 14.11
N LYS A 37 9.11 -17.58 14.65
CA LYS A 37 8.16 -18.32 15.49
C LYS A 37 8.03 -17.63 16.84
N GLY A 38 6.79 -17.30 17.20
CA GLY A 38 6.48 -16.77 18.52
C GLY A 38 6.87 -17.78 19.60
N PRO A 39 7.48 -17.36 20.72
CA PRO A 39 8.05 -18.27 21.72
C PRO A 39 6.99 -19.04 22.53
N GLY A 40 5.72 -19.05 22.13
CA GLY A 40 4.60 -19.68 22.87
C GLY A 40 4.25 -19.01 24.19
N ILE A 41 5.16 -18.18 24.73
CA ILE A 41 5.02 -17.36 25.92
C ILE A 41 4.50 -15.96 25.58
N ARG A 42 3.86 -15.33 26.57
CA ARG A 42 3.39 -13.95 26.50
C ARG A 42 4.57 -12.97 26.45
N LEU A 43 4.49 -11.99 25.55
CA LEU A 43 5.47 -10.92 25.41
C LEU A 43 4.79 -9.57 25.64
N ASP A 44 5.12 -8.90 26.75
CA ASP A 44 4.57 -7.57 27.06
C ASP A 44 5.33 -6.44 26.35
N LEU A 45 6.61 -6.68 26.00
CA LEU A 45 7.49 -5.74 25.31
C LEU A 45 8.36 -6.44 24.26
N ILE A 46 8.34 -5.92 23.04
CA ILE A 46 9.17 -6.33 21.90
C ILE A 46 10.03 -5.13 21.53
N ALA A 47 11.36 -5.29 21.59
CA ALA A 47 12.30 -4.23 21.23
C ALA A 47 13.03 -4.59 19.93
N VAL A 48 13.12 -3.62 19.01
CA VAL A 48 13.64 -3.83 17.66
C VAL A 48 14.56 -2.68 17.29
N LYS A 49 15.80 -3.00 16.94
CA LYS A 49 16.73 -2.01 16.38
C LYS A 49 16.60 -2.01 14.87
N LEU A 50 16.06 -0.93 14.31
CA LEU A 50 15.88 -0.84 12.85
C LEU A 50 17.08 -0.14 12.21
N PRO A 51 17.65 -0.73 11.12
CA PRO A 51 18.63 -0.03 10.32
C PRO A 51 17.99 1.25 9.74
N CYS A 52 18.77 2.31 9.67
CA CYS A 52 18.37 3.57 9.06
C CYS A 52 19.56 4.09 8.27
N ARG A 53 19.46 4.01 6.93
CA ARG A 53 20.42 4.62 6.02
C ARG A 53 19.94 6.04 5.71
N ASN A 54 20.85 7.00 5.71
CA ASN A 54 20.55 8.41 5.41
C ASN A 54 20.45 8.70 3.90
N GLU A 55 20.55 7.67 3.06
CA GLU A 55 20.50 7.77 1.60
C GLU A 55 19.04 7.74 1.12
N GLY A 56 18.73 8.51 0.07
CA GLY A 56 17.37 8.70 -0.49
C GLY A 56 16.63 7.43 -0.95
N ASN A 57 17.24 6.24 -0.81
CA ASN A 57 16.67 4.93 -1.14
C ASN A 57 16.12 4.15 0.07
N TRP A 58 15.77 4.83 1.17
CA TRP A 58 15.26 4.19 2.39
C TRP A 58 13.95 3.39 2.20
N SER A 59 13.16 3.68 1.16
CA SER A 59 11.93 2.93 0.84
C SER A 59 12.19 1.51 0.31
N ARG A 60 13.42 1.22 -0.12
CA ARG A 60 13.85 -0.08 -0.66
C ARG A 60 14.64 -0.94 0.33
N ASP A 61 14.72 -0.55 1.61
CA ASP A 61 15.40 -1.37 2.63
C ASP A 61 14.52 -2.57 3.02
N VAL A 62 14.70 -3.66 2.27
CA VAL A 62 14.03 -4.95 2.48
C VAL A 62 14.20 -5.44 3.91
N ALA A 63 15.37 -5.22 4.50
CA ALA A 63 15.68 -5.74 5.81
C ALA A 63 15.03 -4.90 6.92
N ARG A 64 14.88 -3.58 6.73
CA ARG A 64 14.04 -2.73 7.59
C ARG A 64 12.56 -3.10 7.50
N LEU A 65 12.06 -3.40 6.30
CA LEU A 65 10.70 -3.88 6.08
C LEU A 65 10.47 -5.22 6.80
N HIS A 66 11.38 -6.16 6.58
CA HIS A 66 11.33 -7.50 7.14
C HIS A 66 11.31 -7.48 8.67
N LEU A 67 12.20 -6.72 9.32
CA LEU A 67 12.24 -6.58 10.79
C LEU A 67 10.91 -6.03 11.34
N GLN A 68 10.31 -5.08 10.66
CA GLN A 68 9.04 -4.49 11.08
C GLN A 68 7.87 -5.47 10.92
N ILE A 69 7.82 -6.23 9.83
CA ILE A 69 6.81 -7.28 9.63
C ILE A 69 7.01 -8.41 10.66
N ALA A 70 8.25 -8.81 10.93
CA ALA A 70 8.58 -9.83 11.91
C ALA A 70 8.16 -9.39 13.33
N ALA A 71 8.42 -8.14 13.69
CA ALA A 71 7.98 -7.57 14.96
C ALA A 71 6.46 -7.48 15.08
N ALA A 72 5.77 -7.05 14.02
CA ALA A 72 4.33 -7.02 13.94
C ALA A 72 3.72 -8.43 14.07
N GLY A 73 4.28 -9.42 13.37
CA GLY A 73 3.86 -10.82 13.45
C GLY A 73 4.08 -11.43 14.82
N LEU A 74 5.17 -11.07 15.50
CA LEU A 74 5.43 -11.51 16.86
C LEU A 74 4.42 -10.93 17.86
N ALA A 75 4.09 -9.64 17.73
CA ALA A 75 3.07 -8.98 18.53
C ALA A 75 1.68 -9.60 18.28
N ALA A 76 1.34 -9.82 17.01
CA ALA A 76 0.10 -10.43 16.55
C ALA A 76 -0.06 -11.90 17.00
N SER A 77 1.05 -12.64 17.14
CA SER A 77 1.08 -14.05 17.56
C SER A 77 0.74 -14.28 19.04
N SER A 78 0.75 -13.23 19.86
CA SER A 78 0.34 -13.36 21.27
C SER A 78 -1.12 -13.79 21.35
N LYS A 79 -1.44 -14.82 22.13
CA LYS A 79 -2.83 -15.29 22.33
C LYS A 79 -3.52 -14.40 23.35
N GLY A 80 -4.69 -13.88 23.01
CA GLY A 80 -5.53 -13.04 23.88
C GLY A 80 -5.60 -11.57 23.45
N LEU A 81 -6.25 -10.76 24.30
CA LEU A 81 -6.48 -9.32 24.13
C LEU A 81 -5.47 -8.46 24.92
N TYR A 82 -4.43 -9.08 25.47
CA TYR A 82 -3.46 -8.38 26.32
C TYR A 82 -2.63 -7.39 25.49
N PRO A 83 -2.41 -6.16 25.99
CA PRO A 83 -1.66 -5.15 25.26
C PRO A 83 -0.18 -5.56 25.16
N ALA A 84 0.37 -5.53 23.94
CA ALA A 84 1.80 -5.65 23.69
C ALA A 84 2.38 -4.27 23.36
N HIS A 85 3.58 -3.98 23.87
CA HIS A 85 4.33 -2.77 23.53
C HIS A 85 5.43 -3.09 22.53
N LEU A 86 5.63 -2.22 21.55
CA LEU A 86 6.74 -2.30 20.61
C LEU A 86 7.64 -1.09 20.78
N LEU A 87 8.93 -1.33 20.99
CA LEU A 87 9.96 -0.31 21.07
C LEU A 87 10.85 -0.38 19.83
N PHE A 88 10.82 0.66 19.00
CA PHE A 88 11.74 0.79 17.87
C PHE A 88 12.88 1.73 18.22
N VAL A 89 14.11 1.28 18.03
CA VAL A 89 15.31 2.11 18.16
C VAL A 89 15.82 2.44 16.76
N THR A 90 15.50 3.64 16.27
CA THR A 90 15.86 4.10 14.92
C THR A 90 15.69 5.61 14.74
N LYS A 91 16.50 6.20 13.86
CA LYS A 91 16.36 7.60 13.41
C LYS A 91 15.23 7.76 12.38
N CYS A 92 14.91 6.69 11.66
CA CYS A 92 13.94 6.69 10.56
C CYS A 92 12.53 6.40 11.07
N PHE A 93 11.50 6.94 10.42
CA PHE A 93 10.10 6.73 10.81
C PHE A 93 9.63 5.27 10.61
N PRO A 94 9.10 4.55 11.61
CA PRO A 94 8.50 3.23 11.40
C PRO A 94 7.36 3.26 10.37
N ILE A 95 7.05 2.15 9.70
CA ILE A 95 6.11 2.11 8.57
C ILE A 95 4.71 2.52 9.06
N PRO A 96 4.14 3.65 8.59
CA PRO A 96 2.88 4.18 9.10
C PRO A 96 1.69 3.24 8.89
N ASN A 97 1.76 2.37 7.87
CA ASN A 97 0.72 1.39 7.59
C ASN A 97 0.64 0.31 8.69
N LEU A 98 1.77 -0.11 9.25
CA LEU A 98 1.79 -1.08 10.36
C LEU A 98 1.68 -0.41 11.73
N PHE A 99 2.38 0.71 11.92
CA PHE A 99 2.49 1.42 13.19
C PHE A 99 1.99 2.85 13.04
N ARG A 100 0.72 3.07 13.42
CA ARG A 100 0.06 4.36 13.19
C ARG A 100 0.49 5.38 14.24
N CYS A 101 0.48 6.68 13.89
CA CYS A 101 0.81 7.76 14.83
C CYS A 101 -0.08 7.75 16.08
N LYS A 102 -1.36 7.39 15.95
CA LYS A 102 -2.30 7.27 17.09
C LYS A 102 -1.95 6.16 18.08
N GLU A 103 -1.08 5.23 17.70
CA GLU A 103 -0.63 4.12 18.52
C GLU A 103 0.72 4.43 19.18
N LEU A 104 1.33 5.59 18.87
CA LEU A 104 2.56 6.05 19.50
C LEU A 104 2.25 6.54 20.91
N VAL A 105 2.93 5.95 21.90
CA VAL A 105 2.77 6.29 23.32
C VAL A 105 3.79 7.33 23.74
N ALA A 106 5.05 7.13 23.36
CA ALA A 106 6.15 8.02 23.72
C ALA A 106 7.25 7.95 22.66
N ARG A 107 7.98 9.05 22.54
CA ARG A 107 9.20 9.12 21.74
C ARG A 107 10.26 9.88 22.51
N GLU A 108 11.44 9.28 22.63
CA GLU A 108 12.62 9.91 23.23
C GLU A 108 13.80 9.75 22.26
N GLY A 109 14.15 10.84 21.57
CA GLY A 109 15.17 10.82 20.52
C GLY A 109 14.87 9.79 19.42
N ASN A 110 15.65 8.71 19.40
CA ASN A 110 15.54 7.60 18.44
C ASN A 110 14.73 6.40 18.98
N ALA A 111 14.21 6.47 20.20
CA ALA A 111 13.37 5.44 20.79
C ALA A 111 11.89 5.77 20.57
N TRP A 112 11.16 4.88 19.91
CA TRP A 112 9.75 5.03 19.59
C TRP A 112 8.96 3.91 20.25
N LEU A 113 8.08 4.25 21.20
CA LEU A 113 7.25 3.29 21.92
C LEU A 113 5.83 3.29 21.37
N TYR A 114 5.38 2.15 20.85
CA TYR A 114 4.05 1.95 20.31
C TYR A 114 3.24 0.96 21.17
N LYS A 115 1.93 1.20 21.20
CA LYS A 115 0.91 0.29 21.73
C LYS A 115 -0.10 -0.01 20.61
N PRO A 116 0.22 -0.95 19.70
CA PRO A 116 -0.63 -1.23 18.56
C PRO A 116 -1.90 -1.99 18.96
N ASN A 117 -2.97 -1.79 18.20
CA ASN A 117 -4.17 -2.63 18.33
C ASN A 117 -3.93 -3.98 17.62
N LEU A 118 -3.99 -5.07 18.38
CA LEU A 118 -3.64 -6.41 17.89
C LEU A 118 -4.61 -6.95 16.83
N ASN A 119 -5.88 -6.55 16.83
CA ASN A 119 -6.88 -7.03 15.87
C ASN A 119 -6.56 -6.57 14.42
N PRO A 120 -6.49 -5.26 14.12
CA PRO A 120 -6.12 -4.81 12.78
C PRO A 120 -4.67 -5.15 12.43
N LEU A 121 -3.79 -5.32 13.42
CA LEU A 121 -2.41 -5.75 13.17
C LEU A 121 -2.36 -7.19 12.67
N ARG A 122 -3.16 -8.10 13.24
CA ARG A 122 -3.28 -9.51 12.78
C ARG A 122 -3.76 -9.59 11.33
N GLU A 123 -4.78 -8.81 10.97
CA GLU A 123 -5.29 -8.74 9.59
C GLU A 123 -4.21 -8.26 8.63
N LYS A 124 -3.48 -7.19 8.98
CA LYS A 124 -2.41 -6.63 8.14
C LYS A 124 -1.24 -7.56 7.94
N VAL A 125 -0.84 -8.32 8.97
CA VAL A 125 0.29 -9.26 8.87
C VAL A 125 -0.04 -10.49 8.02
N GLN A 126 -1.33 -10.81 7.86
CA GLN A 126 -1.78 -11.89 6.96
C GLN A 126 -1.76 -11.47 5.49
N LEU A 127 -1.68 -10.17 5.20
CA LEU A 127 -1.61 -9.71 3.82
C LEU A 127 -0.29 -10.14 3.18
N PRO A 128 -0.33 -10.59 1.92
CA PRO A 128 0.85 -10.95 1.17
C PRO A 128 1.82 -9.77 1.04
N VAL A 129 3.12 -10.06 1.05
CA VAL A 129 4.16 -9.03 1.01
C VAL A 129 4.80 -9.08 -0.37
N GLY A 130 4.43 -8.13 -1.22
CA GLY A 130 4.99 -7.98 -2.57
C GLY A 130 4.02 -8.35 -3.68
N SER A 131 4.39 -7.98 -4.91
CA SER A 131 3.50 -8.01 -6.07
C SER A 131 3.13 -9.42 -6.55
N ARG A 132 4.00 -10.43 -6.33
CA ARG A 132 3.75 -11.80 -6.78
C ARG A 132 2.59 -12.48 -6.06
N GLU A 133 2.50 -12.29 -4.74
CA GLU A 133 1.45 -12.91 -3.93
C GLU A 133 0.14 -12.09 -3.95
N LEU A 134 0.19 -10.85 -4.46
CA LEU A 134 -0.98 -10.03 -4.76
C LEU A 134 -1.58 -10.34 -6.14
N ALA A 135 -0.84 -11.00 -7.03
CA ALA A 135 -1.40 -11.56 -8.25
C ALA A 135 -2.37 -12.67 -7.82
N LEU A 136 -3.66 -12.34 -7.83
CA LEU A 136 -4.74 -13.30 -7.56
C LEU A 136 -4.47 -14.55 -8.40
N PRO A 137 -4.46 -15.75 -7.81
CA PRO A 137 -4.50 -16.94 -8.63
C PRO A 137 -5.82 -16.90 -9.40
N LEU A 138 -5.76 -16.62 -10.71
CA LEU A 138 -6.85 -16.85 -11.66
C LEU A 138 -7.07 -18.35 -11.86
N ARG A 139 -7.06 -19.14 -10.77
CA ARG A 139 -7.56 -20.50 -10.78
C ARG A 139 -9.01 -20.43 -10.36
N GLY A 140 -9.88 -20.52 -11.37
CA GLY A 140 -11.31 -20.57 -11.24
C GLY A 140 -11.72 -21.65 -10.24
N ASN A 141 -12.01 -21.22 -9.03
CA ASN A 141 -13.05 -21.78 -8.19
C ASN A 141 -13.81 -20.58 -7.67
N GLU A 142 -15.07 -20.51 -8.05
CA GLU A 142 -16.01 -19.49 -7.63
C GLU A 142 -15.92 -19.33 -6.10
N MET A 143 -15.26 -18.27 -5.65
CA MET A 143 -15.48 -17.79 -4.29
C MET A 143 -16.94 -17.33 -4.30
N VAL A 144 -17.82 -18.18 -3.79
CA VAL A 144 -19.21 -17.83 -3.50
C VAL A 144 -19.16 -16.82 -2.35
N TYR A 145 -18.85 -15.57 -2.70
CA TYR A 145 -19.08 -14.43 -1.84
C TYR A 145 -20.59 -14.33 -1.67
N SER A 146 -20.99 -14.36 -0.39
CA SER A 146 -22.35 -14.23 0.09
C SER A 146 -23.19 -13.29 -0.79
N ARG A 147 -24.37 -13.77 -1.18
CA ARG A 147 -25.43 -13.11 -1.97
C ARG A 147 -25.93 -11.85 -1.25
N ASN A 148 -25.13 -10.81 -1.25
CA ASN A 148 -25.59 -9.43 -1.22
C ASN A 148 -25.66 -9.01 -2.68
N MET A 149 -26.77 -8.40 -3.11
CA MET A 149 -26.90 -7.84 -4.46
C MET A 149 -25.99 -6.60 -4.59
N HIS A 150 -24.68 -6.82 -4.53
CA HIS A 150 -23.68 -5.83 -4.84
C HIS A 150 -23.82 -5.49 -6.32
N ARG A 151 -23.91 -4.20 -6.62
CA ARG A 151 -23.80 -3.71 -7.99
C ARG A 151 -22.39 -4.01 -8.44
N GLU A 152 -22.25 -5.02 -9.29
CA GLU A 152 -20.98 -5.47 -9.82
C GLU A 152 -20.81 -4.95 -11.26
N ALA A 153 -19.62 -4.48 -11.57
CA ALA A 153 -19.25 -4.01 -12.89
C ALA A 153 -17.84 -4.51 -13.23
N TYR A 154 -17.59 -4.80 -14.51
CA TYR A 154 -16.23 -4.96 -15.00
C TYR A 154 -15.64 -3.57 -15.22
N ALA A 155 -14.48 -3.32 -14.63
CA ALA A 155 -13.78 -2.06 -14.75
C ALA A 155 -12.44 -2.26 -15.47
N THR A 156 -12.14 -1.37 -16.41
CA THR A 156 -10.81 -1.28 -17.02
C THR A 156 -10.36 0.18 -17.11
N ILE A 157 -9.06 0.40 -17.31
CA ILE A 157 -8.46 1.74 -17.34
C ILE A 157 -7.66 1.87 -18.64
N LEU A 158 -7.87 2.98 -19.35
CA LEU A 158 -7.15 3.32 -20.56
C LEU A 158 -6.41 4.64 -20.36
N HIS A 159 -5.09 4.61 -20.55
CA HIS A 159 -4.24 5.78 -20.34
C HIS A 159 -3.19 5.89 -21.44
N SER A 160 -2.92 7.12 -21.92
CA SER A 160 -1.79 7.51 -22.77
C SER A 160 -1.65 6.87 -24.16
N ALA A 161 -2.38 5.81 -24.49
CA ALA A 161 -2.19 5.13 -25.76
C ALA A 161 -3.51 4.62 -26.35
N HIS A 162 -3.88 5.23 -27.48
CA HIS A 162 -5.06 4.88 -28.28
C HIS A 162 -5.01 3.44 -28.83
N VAL A 163 -3.83 2.82 -28.87
CA VAL A 163 -3.63 1.45 -29.36
C VAL A 163 -4.36 0.41 -28.52
N TYR A 164 -4.64 0.69 -27.24
CA TYR A 164 -5.34 -0.24 -26.36
C TYR A 164 -6.87 -0.16 -26.49
N VAL A 165 -7.40 0.76 -27.31
CA VAL A 165 -8.85 0.92 -27.53
C VAL A 165 -9.45 -0.32 -28.17
N CYS A 166 -8.78 -0.90 -29.18
CA CYS A 166 -9.27 -2.12 -29.83
C CYS A 166 -9.27 -3.31 -28.86
N GLY A 167 -8.28 -3.40 -27.97
CA GLY A 167 -8.24 -4.40 -26.91
C GLY A 167 -9.42 -4.26 -25.93
N ALA A 168 -9.73 -3.02 -25.52
CA ALA A 168 -10.90 -2.75 -24.68
C ALA A 168 -12.22 -3.11 -25.37
N ILE A 169 -12.37 -2.81 -26.67
CA ILE A 169 -13.55 -3.20 -27.45
C ILE A 169 -13.66 -4.72 -27.52
N ALA A 170 -12.57 -5.42 -27.85
CA ALA A 170 -12.55 -6.88 -27.93
C ALA A 170 -12.87 -7.53 -26.57
N ALA A 171 -12.39 -6.96 -25.47
CA ALA A 171 -12.69 -7.43 -24.12
C ALA A 171 -14.18 -7.28 -23.77
N ALA A 172 -14.79 -6.12 -24.08
CA ALA A 172 -16.23 -5.93 -23.89
C ALA A 172 -17.06 -6.93 -24.69
N GLN A 173 -16.69 -7.15 -25.95
CA GLN A 173 -17.37 -8.12 -26.80
C GLN A 173 -17.25 -9.54 -26.24
N SER A 174 -16.07 -9.93 -25.77
CA SER A 174 -15.84 -11.24 -25.13
C SER A 174 -16.71 -11.45 -23.89
N ILE A 175 -16.79 -10.45 -23.01
CA ILE A 175 -17.63 -10.49 -21.80
C ILE A 175 -19.13 -10.57 -22.14
N GLN A 176 -19.56 -9.86 -23.19
CA GLN A 176 -20.94 -9.94 -23.66
C GLN A 176 -21.25 -11.32 -24.26
N MET A 177 -20.33 -11.87 -25.05
CA MET A 177 -20.46 -13.22 -25.63
C MET A 177 -20.47 -14.32 -24.56
N SER A 178 -19.87 -14.10 -23.39
CA SER A 178 -19.95 -15.03 -22.27
C SER A 178 -21.30 -15.00 -21.54
N GLY A 179 -22.27 -14.18 -21.98
CA GLY A 179 -23.59 -14.06 -21.38
C GLY A 179 -23.63 -13.20 -20.12
N SER A 180 -22.60 -12.38 -19.88
CA SER A 180 -22.57 -11.50 -18.70
C SER A 180 -23.51 -10.31 -18.87
N THR A 181 -24.29 -10.00 -17.84
CA THR A 181 -25.23 -8.87 -17.80
C THR A 181 -24.75 -7.73 -16.92
N ARG A 182 -23.52 -7.82 -16.40
CA ARG A 182 -22.94 -6.79 -15.53
C ARG A 182 -22.53 -5.57 -16.34
N ASP A 183 -22.52 -4.43 -15.66
CA ASP A 183 -22.10 -3.16 -16.24
C ASP A 183 -20.61 -3.18 -16.65
N LEU A 184 -20.28 -2.49 -17.74
CA LEU A 184 -18.93 -2.31 -18.21
C LEU A 184 -18.52 -0.85 -17.99
N ILE A 185 -17.50 -0.58 -17.19
CA ILE A 185 -17.00 0.77 -16.88
C ILE A 185 -15.56 0.89 -17.36
N ILE A 186 -15.24 1.97 -18.08
CA ILE A 186 -13.87 2.28 -18.48
C ILE A 186 -13.45 3.66 -17.97
N LEU A 187 -12.31 3.71 -17.29
CA LEU A 187 -11.69 4.97 -16.87
C LEU A 187 -10.74 5.42 -17.97
N VAL A 188 -10.97 6.61 -18.53
CA VAL A 188 -10.12 7.17 -19.61
C VAL A 188 -9.55 8.51 -19.18
N ASP A 189 -8.35 8.84 -19.61
CA ASP A 189 -7.82 10.19 -19.43
C ASP A 189 -8.19 11.11 -20.61
N GLU A 190 -7.72 12.35 -20.55
CA GLU A 190 -7.95 13.38 -21.58
C GLU A 190 -7.20 13.08 -22.90
N THR A 191 -6.24 12.14 -22.91
CA THR A 191 -5.45 11.82 -24.11
C THR A 191 -6.21 10.94 -25.10
N ILE A 192 -7.31 10.31 -24.68
CA ILE A 192 -8.16 9.49 -25.54
C ILE A 192 -9.13 10.39 -26.33
N SER A 193 -8.92 10.45 -27.65
CA SER A 193 -9.70 11.28 -28.57
C SER A 193 -11.19 10.90 -28.60
N GLY A 194 -12.02 11.84 -29.06
CA GLY A 194 -13.47 11.61 -29.21
C GLY A 194 -13.81 10.42 -30.11
N TYR A 195 -13.04 10.20 -31.18
CA TYR A 195 -13.22 9.05 -32.07
C TYR A 195 -13.11 7.71 -31.32
N HIS A 196 -12.11 7.59 -30.44
CA HIS A 196 -11.92 6.38 -29.64
C HIS A 196 -12.98 6.21 -28.56
N ARG A 197 -13.45 7.32 -27.96
CA ARG A 197 -14.55 7.30 -26.98
C ARG A 197 -15.84 6.79 -27.62
N SER A 198 -16.18 7.25 -28.83
CA SER A 198 -17.35 6.74 -29.55
C SER A 198 -17.23 5.24 -29.87
N GLY A 199 -16.03 4.75 -30.20
CA GLY A 199 -15.80 3.31 -30.38
C GLY A 199 -15.99 2.48 -29.11
N LEU A 200 -15.59 3.02 -27.96
CA LEU A 200 -15.79 2.38 -26.65
C LEU A 200 -17.27 2.37 -26.24
N GLU A 201 -17.98 3.49 -26.42
CA GLU A 201 -19.43 3.58 -26.16
C GLU A 201 -20.22 2.60 -27.04
N ALA A 202 -19.83 2.46 -28.30
CA ALA A 202 -20.42 1.47 -29.21
C ALA A 202 -20.20 0.01 -28.76
N ALA A 203 -19.16 -0.25 -27.96
CA ALA A 203 -18.90 -1.55 -27.33
C ALA A 203 -19.55 -1.69 -25.95
N SER A 204 -20.49 -0.79 -25.60
CA SER A 204 -21.20 -0.76 -24.31
C SER A 204 -20.35 -0.37 -23.10
N TRP A 205 -19.20 0.27 -23.29
CA TRP A 205 -18.43 0.82 -22.18
C TRP A 205 -19.04 2.12 -21.65
N MET A 206 -19.28 2.19 -20.35
CA MET A 206 -19.54 3.45 -19.65
C MET A 206 -18.24 4.18 -19.37
N ILE A 207 -18.03 5.29 -20.08
CA ILE A 207 -16.81 6.08 -19.98
C ILE A 207 -16.85 6.98 -18.76
N LYS A 208 -15.81 6.91 -17.93
CA LYS A 208 -15.53 7.85 -16.85
C LYS A 208 -14.20 8.53 -17.11
N THR A 209 -14.23 9.84 -17.32
CA THR A 209 -12.99 10.60 -17.49
C THR A 209 -12.32 10.77 -16.14
N ILE A 210 -11.03 10.42 -16.05
CA ILE A 210 -10.21 10.59 -14.85
C ILE A 210 -9.07 11.56 -15.14
N GLN A 211 -8.70 12.33 -14.10
CA GLN A 211 -7.48 13.11 -14.13
C GLN A 211 -6.35 12.33 -13.46
N ARG A 212 -5.21 12.24 -14.14
CA ARG A 212 -4.05 11.52 -13.61
C ARG A 212 -3.48 12.28 -12.42
N ILE A 213 -3.38 11.62 -11.27
CA ILE A 213 -2.54 12.07 -10.17
C ILE A 213 -1.09 11.84 -10.60
N ARG A 214 -0.40 12.90 -11.01
CA ARG A 214 0.99 12.83 -11.51
C ARG A 214 2.02 12.68 -10.39
N ASN A 215 1.69 13.11 -9.17
CA ASN A 215 2.53 13.00 -7.99
C ASN A 215 1.67 12.98 -6.71
N ILE A 216 1.93 12.04 -5.79
CA ILE A 216 1.24 11.98 -4.50
C ILE A 216 1.65 13.13 -3.57
N GLN A 217 2.85 13.70 -3.73
CA GLN A 217 3.30 14.83 -2.89
C GLN A 217 2.49 16.11 -3.11
N GLU A 218 1.89 16.31 -4.28
CA GLU A 218 1.04 17.48 -4.59
C GLU A 218 -0.26 17.49 -3.78
N ILE A 219 -0.81 16.31 -3.46
CA ILE A 219 -2.06 16.18 -2.69
C ILE A 219 -1.87 16.66 -1.24
N TRP A 220 -0.67 16.48 -0.68
CA TRP A 220 -0.34 16.94 0.68
C TRP A 220 -0.17 18.46 0.78
N PHE A 221 0.26 19.12 -0.30
CA PHE A 221 0.45 20.58 -0.29
C PHE A 221 -0.87 21.36 -0.25
N HIS A 222 -1.91 20.87 -0.93
CA HIS A 222 -3.22 21.54 -0.93
C HIS A 222 -3.96 21.40 0.39
N HIS A 223 -3.75 20.33 1.14
CA HIS A 223 -4.40 20.13 2.44
C HIS A 223 -3.75 20.95 3.56
N PHE A 224 -2.43 21.19 3.52
CA PHE A 224 -1.71 21.91 4.57
C PHE A 224 -1.85 23.44 4.53
N ARG A 225 -2.25 24.02 3.39
CA ARG A 225 -2.32 25.49 3.22
C ARG A 225 -3.53 26.15 3.87
N ILE A 226 -4.53 25.38 4.32
CA ILE A 226 -5.75 25.95 4.92
C ILE A 226 -5.59 26.21 6.43
N GLU A 227 -4.62 25.61 7.12
CA GLU A 227 -4.45 25.75 8.58
C GLU A 227 -3.43 26.82 9.02
N SER A 228 -2.87 27.61 8.12
CA SER A 228 -1.86 28.62 8.48
C SER A 228 -2.13 29.97 7.84
N PHE A 229 -3.15 30.68 8.32
CA PHE A 229 -3.21 32.14 8.22
C PHE A 229 -4.15 32.73 9.30
N GLU A 230 -3.74 33.87 9.86
CA GLU A 230 -4.36 34.71 10.91
C GLU A 230 -3.99 34.41 12.38
N GLU A 231 -2.79 34.86 12.77
CA GLU A 231 -2.57 35.52 14.06
C GLU A 231 -1.62 36.72 13.80
N GLU A 232 -2.17 37.82 13.28
CA GLU A 232 -1.47 39.11 13.31
C GLU A 232 -1.62 39.68 14.72
N THR A 233 -0.47 39.87 15.36
CA THR A 233 -0.35 40.58 16.64
C THR A 233 -0.12 42.05 16.33
N GLU A 234 -1.09 42.89 16.70
CA GLU A 234 -0.94 44.35 16.75
C GLU A 234 0.08 44.71 17.84
N GLU A 235 1.29 45.12 17.45
CA GLU A 235 2.18 45.90 18.32
C GLU A 235 1.96 47.39 18.04
N ASN A 236 1.55 48.09 19.10
CA ASN A 236 1.32 49.53 19.14
C ASN A 236 2.65 50.29 18.98
N GLU A 237 2.74 51.16 17.97
CA GLU A 237 3.70 52.25 17.94
C GLU A 237 3.10 53.46 18.69
N GLU A 238 3.66 53.73 19.87
CA GLU A 238 3.48 54.95 20.63
C GLU A 238 4.66 55.89 20.31
N GLU A 239 4.53 56.67 19.25
CA GLU A 239 5.31 57.90 19.01
C GLU A 239 4.40 58.89 18.29
N ASP A 240 3.88 59.90 19.00
CA ASP A 240 4.05 61.27 18.52
C ASP A 240 3.68 62.33 19.56
N MET A 241 4.46 63.40 19.44
CA MET A 241 4.49 64.68 20.10
C MET A 241 3.37 65.61 19.62
#